data_AF-G9KXE4-F1
#
_entry.id   AF-G9KXE4-F1
#
_cell.length_a   1.000
_cell.length_b   1.000
_cell.length_c   1.000
_cell.angle_alpha   90.00
_cell.angle_beta   90.00
_cell.angle_gamma   90.00
#
_symmetry.space_group_name_H-M   'P 1'
#
loop_
_entity.id
_entity.type
_entity.pdbx_description
1 polymer ?
#
loop_
_entity_poly.entity_id
_entity_poly.type
_entity_poly.pdbx_seq_one_letter_code
_entity_poly.pdbx_strand_id
1 'polypeptide(L)'
;MAAHLSYGRVNLNVLREAVRRELREFLDKCAGSKAIVWDEYLTGPFGLIAQYSLLKEHEVEKMFTLKGSRLPAADVKNIIFFVRPRLELMDIIAENVLSEDR
;
A
#
# COMPACT_ATOMS: atom_id res chain seq x y z
N MET A 1 17.04 -4.25 11.49
CA MET A 1 17.65 -2.99 11.02
C MET A 1 18.49 -3.26 9.78
N ALA A 2 18.38 -2.42 8.75
CA ALA A 2 19.19 -2.55 7.54
C ALA A 2 20.53 -1.84 7.71
N ALA A 3 21.50 -2.54 8.29
CA ALA A 3 22.80 -1.96 8.63
C ALA A 3 23.48 -1.29 7.42
N HIS A 4 23.37 -1.90 6.23
CA HIS A 4 23.97 -1.41 4.97
C HIS A 4 23.60 0.04 4.61
N LEU A 5 22.47 0.55 5.12
CA LEU A 5 22.00 1.92 4.89
C LEU A 5 22.75 2.98 5.73
N SER A 6 23.66 2.58 6.61
CA SER A 6 24.42 3.47 7.51
C SER A 6 25.93 3.24 7.48
N TYR A 7 26.49 2.64 6.42
CA TYR A 7 27.92 2.33 6.33
C TYR A 7 28.82 3.54 6.03
N GLY A 8 28.24 4.66 5.57
CA GLY A 8 28.99 5.85 5.18
C GLY A 8 28.68 7.08 6.05
N ARG A 9 29.00 8.27 5.50
CA ARG A 9 28.72 9.56 6.16
C ARG A 9 27.23 9.91 6.26
N VAL A 10 26.38 9.24 5.49
CA VAL A 10 24.94 9.51 5.41
C VAL A 10 24.20 8.28 5.91
N ASN A 11 23.38 8.45 6.94
CA ASN A 11 22.52 7.40 7.47
C ASN A 11 21.14 7.44 6.79
N LEU A 12 20.95 6.59 5.79
CA LEU A 12 19.69 6.49 5.05
C LEU A 12 18.57 5.79 5.83
N ASN A 13 18.88 5.18 6.98
CA ASN A 13 17.82 4.66 7.86
C ASN A 13 16.94 5.78 8.40
N VAL A 14 17.47 7.00 8.58
CA VAL A 14 16.65 8.15 9.01
C VAL A 14 15.51 8.41 8.04
N LEU A 15 15.82 8.42 6.73
CA LEU A 15 14.82 8.60 5.68
C LEU A 15 13.84 7.42 5.63
N ARG A 16 14.37 6.18 5.60
CA ARG A 16 13.55 4.97 5.51
C ARG A 16 12.58 4.83 6.68
N GLU A 17 13.04 5.12 7.90
CA GLU A 17 12.20 5.03 9.09
C GLU A 17 11.20 6.19 9.21
N ALA A 18 11.54 7.40 8.71
CA ALA A 18 10.58 8.50 8.63
C ALA A 18 9.39 8.14 7.74
N VAL A 19 9.62 7.66 6.52
CA VAL A 19 8.52 7.29 5.60
C VAL A 19 7.76 6.05 6.06
N ARG A 20 8.43 5.12 6.76
CA ARG A 20 7.75 4.00 7.43
C ARG A 20 6.81 4.47 8.52
N ARG A 21 7.20 5.47 9.30
CA ARG A 21 6.33 6.04 10.33
C ARG A 21 5.10 6.70 9.68
N GLU A 22 5.28 7.51 8.64
CA GLU A 22 4.18 8.12 7.89
C GLU A 22 3.21 7.07 7.32
N LEU A 23 3.75 5.97 6.78
CA LEU A 23 2.93 4.85 6.28
C LEU A 23 2.08 4.22 7.40
N ARG A 24 2.67 3.98 8.57
CA ARG A 24 1.94 3.42 9.73
C ARG A 24 0.84 4.37 10.19
N GLU A 25 1.17 5.64 10.38
CA GLU A 25 0.23 6.68 10.77
C GLU A 25 -0.93 6.81 9.76
N PHE A 26 -0.67 6.61 8.47
CA PHE A 26 -1.72 6.57 7.46
C PHE A 26 -2.60 5.32 7.59
N LEU A 27 -2.02 4.13 7.72
CA LEU A 27 -2.78 2.89 7.87
C LEU A 27 -3.64 2.89 9.14
N ASP A 28 -3.13 3.47 10.24
CA ASP A 28 -3.84 3.58 11.52
C ASP A 28 -5.08 4.49 11.45
N LYS A 29 -5.12 5.44 10.50
CA LYS A 29 -6.32 6.26 10.26
C LYS A 29 -7.47 5.44 9.66
N CYS A 30 -7.18 4.35 8.96
CA CYS A 30 -8.17 3.46 8.35
C CYS A 30 -8.46 2.27 9.28
N ALA A 31 -9.10 2.51 10.43
CA ALA A 31 -9.30 1.49 11.46
C ALA A 31 -10.09 0.24 11.00
N GLY A 32 -9.62 -0.95 11.39
CA GLY A 32 -10.18 -2.26 11.02
C GLY A 32 -9.41 -2.96 9.89
N SER A 33 -9.88 -4.15 9.51
CA SER A 33 -9.28 -4.97 8.44
C SER A 33 -9.22 -4.24 7.10
N LYS A 34 -8.12 -4.44 6.37
CA LYS A 34 -7.80 -3.71 5.15
C LYS A 34 -7.39 -4.65 4.03
N ALA A 35 -7.79 -4.33 2.81
CA ALA A 35 -7.12 -4.80 1.61
C ALA A 35 -6.46 -3.64 0.86
N ILE A 36 -5.22 -3.84 0.42
CA ILE A 36 -4.52 -2.84 -0.42
C ILE A 36 -4.59 -3.26 -1.88
N VAL A 37 -5.04 -2.37 -2.75
CA VAL A 37 -5.03 -2.52 -4.21
C VAL A 37 -3.85 -1.73 -4.78
N TRP A 38 -2.93 -2.41 -5.44
CA TRP A 38 -1.65 -1.88 -5.88
C TRP A 38 -1.61 -1.58 -7.37
N ASP A 39 -1.22 -0.36 -7.73
CA ASP A 39 -0.55 -0.13 -9.02
C ASP A 39 0.71 -1.02 -9.08
N GLU A 40 0.75 -1.92 -10.05
CA GLU A 40 1.80 -2.95 -10.18
C GLU A 40 3.20 -2.36 -10.12
N TYR A 41 3.38 -1.17 -10.71
CA TYR A 41 4.67 -0.48 -10.77
C TYR A 41 5.20 -0.06 -9.39
N LEU A 42 4.33 0.13 -8.39
CA LEU A 42 4.74 0.51 -7.05
C LEU A 42 5.27 -0.66 -6.23
N THR A 43 4.84 -1.89 -6.50
CA THR A 43 5.14 -3.07 -5.65
C THR A 43 6.65 -3.29 -5.45
N GLY A 44 7.44 -3.14 -6.52
CA GLY A 44 8.91 -3.27 -6.47
C GLY A 44 9.58 -2.20 -5.60
N PRO A 45 9.45 -0.89 -5.93
CA PRO A 45 9.97 0.19 -5.11
C PRO A 45 9.47 0.15 -3.65
N PHE A 46 8.21 -0.20 -3.42
CA PHE A 46 7.64 -0.27 -2.08
C PHE A 46 8.29 -1.35 -1.22
N GLY A 47 8.72 -2.47 -1.81
CA GLY A 47 9.45 -3.53 -1.11
C GLY A 47 10.76 -3.07 -0.45
N LEU A 48 11.37 -1.99 -0.95
CA LEU A 48 12.54 -1.38 -0.30
C LEU A 48 12.14 -0.63 0.98
N ILE A 49 10.91 -0.12 1.05
CA ILE A 49 10.40 0.64 2.20
C ILE A 49 9.72 -0.30 3.18
N ALA A 50 8.71 -1.06 2.81
CA ALA A 50 7.95 -1.92 3.71
C ALA A 50 7.74 -3.30 3.10
N GLN A 51 7.84 -4.32 3.96
CA GLN A 51 7.53 -5.70 3.61
C GLN A 51 6.13 -6.03 4.12
N TYR A 52 5.53 -7.13 3.63
CA TYR A 52 4.21 -7.57 4.04
C TYR A 52 4.05 -7.71 5.56
N SER A 53 5.12 -8.10 6.28
CA SER A 53 5.09 -8.19 7.75
C SER A 53 4.70 -6.87 8.42
N LEU A 54 5.24 -5.74 7.96
CA LEU A 54 4.88 -4.41 8.47
C LEU A 54 3.43 -4.07 8.14
N LEU A 55 2.97 -4.37 6.93
CA LEU A 55 1.58 -4.09 6.54
C LEU A 55 0.59 -4.92 7.38
N LYS A 56 0.92 -6.19 7.63
CA LYS A 56 0.10 -7.11 8.42
C LYS A 56 -0.06 -6.67 9.87
N GLU A 57 0.96 -6.03 10.47
CA GLU A 57 0.88 -5.44 11.81
C GLU A 57 -0.21 -4.36 11.92
N HIS A 58 -0.59 -3.74 10.80
CA HIS A 58 -1.63 -2.72 10.72
C HIS A 58 -2.92 -3.25 10.05
N GLU A 59 -3.26 -4.52 10.28
CA GLU A 59 -4.50 -5.17 9.83
C GLU A 59 -4.67 -5.23 8.30
N VAL A 60 -3.58 -5.24 7.53
CA VAL A 60 -3.63 -5.51 6.09
C VAL A 60 -3.68 -7.03 5.87
N GLU A 61 -4.88 -7.53 5.55
CA GLU A 61 -5.14 -8.97 5.39
C GLU A 61 -4.96 -9.45 3.96
N LYS A 62 -5.29 -8.59 2.99
CA LYS A 62 -5.25 -8.91 1.56
C LYS A 62 -4.51 -7.85 0.78
N MET A 63 -3.90 -8.28 -0.33
CA MET A 63 -3.27 -7.39 -1.30
C MET A 63 -3.64 -7.85 -2.69
N PHE A 64 -4.04 -6.90 -3.54
CA PHE A 64 -4.46 -7.14 -4.91
C PHE A 64 -3.68 -6.25 -5.86
N THR A 65 -3.53 -6.67 -7.11
CA THR A 65 -3.06 -5.79 -8.19
C THR A 65 -4.26 -5.03 -8.75
N LEU A 66 -4.08 -3.74 -9.02
CA LEU A 66 -5.06 -2.89 -9.68
C LEU A 66 -5.33 -3.42 -11.08
N LYS A 67 -6.57 -3.84 -11.31
CA LYS A 67 -7.08 -4.32 -12.59
C LYS A 67 -8.49 -3.77 -12.77
N GLY A 68 -8.91 -3.56 -14.02
CA GLY A 68 -10.31 -3.28 -14.33
C GLY A 68 -11.22 -4.42 -13.87
N SER A 69 -12.53 -4.18 -13.89
CA SER A 69 -13.60 -5.04 -13.36
C SER A 69 -13.78 -5.05 -11.83
N ARG A 70 -14.63 -5.93 -11.31
CA ARG A 70 -14.93 -6.04 -9.87
C ARG A 70 -13.70 -6.53 -9.09
N LEU A 71 -13.47 -5.96 -7.91
CA LEU A 71 -12.42 -6.41 -7.01
C LEU A 71 -12.68 -7.85 -6.51
N PRO A 72 -11.64 -8.65 -6.23
CA PRO A 72 -11.85 -9.95 -5.61
C PRO A 72 -12.56 -9.78 -4.27
N ALA A 73 -13.56 -10.63 -4.02
CA ALA A 73 -14.29 -10.61 -2.75
C ALA A 73 -13.32 -10.74 -1.57
N ALA A 74 -13.39 -9.77 -0.66
CA ALA A 74 -12.57 -9.71 0.54
C ALA A 74 -13.46 -9.26 1.70
N ASP A 75 -13.51 -10.08 2.76
CA ASP A 75 -14.22 -9.73 3.98
C ASP A 75 -13.36 -8.76 4.81
N VAL A 76 -13.24 -7.53 4.31
CA VAL A 76 -12.45 -6.47 4.93
C VAL A 76 -13.27 -5.19 5.05
N LYS A 77 -12.99 -4.41 6.09
CA LYS A 77 -13.69 -3.15 6.32
C LYS A 77 -13.24 -2.03 5.38
N ASN A 78 -11.97 -2.03 4.98
CA ASN A 78 -11.37 -0.95 4.21
C ASN A 78 -10.70 -1.47 2.93
N ILE A 79 -10.94 -0.80 1.81
CA ILE A 79 -10.17 -0.96 0.57
C ILE A 79 -9.33 0.29 0.36
N ILE A 80 -8.02 0.13 0.19
CA ILE A 80 -7.07 1.24 0.05
C ILE A 80 -6.31 1.10 -1.26
N PHE A 81 -6.38 2.12 -2.11
CA PHE A 81 -5.69 2.15 -3.40
C PHE A 81 -4.33 2.83 -3.27
N PHE A 82 -3.25 2.11 -3.58
CA PHE A 82 -1.90 2.64 -3.69
C PHE A 82 -1.54 2.79 -5.16
N VAL A 83 -1.61 4.02 -5.67
CA VAL A 83 -1.51 4.31 -7.11
C VAL A 83 -0.65 5.53 -7.37
N ARG A 84 -0.03 5.58 -8.55
CA ARG A 84 0.60 6.82 -9.04
C ARG A 84 -0.47 7.80 -9.53
N PRO A 85 -0.21 9.11 -9.51
CA PRO A 85 -1.14 10.12 -10.02
C PRO A 85 -1.18 10.11 -11.56
N ARG A 86 -1.83 9.11 -12.15
CA ARG A 86 -1.98 8.91 -13.60
C ARG A 86 -3.46 8.80 -13.95
N LEU A 87 -3.88 9.51 -15.01
CA LEU A 87 -5.28 9.56 -15.44
C LEU A 87 -5.84 8.17 -15.78
N GLU A 88 -5.09 7.37 -16.53
CA GLU A 88 -5.47 6.00 -16.91
C GLU A 88 -5.77 5.07 -15.71
N LEU A 89 -5.18 5.33 -14.54
CA LEU A 89 -5.45 4.54 -13.34
C LEU A 89 -6.74 4.98 -12.65
N MET A 90 -7.15 6.24 -12.82
CA MET A 90 -8.38 6.77 -12.21
C MET A 90 -9.61 6.13 -12.82
N ASP A 91 -9.60 5.86 -14.13
CA ASP A 91 -10.67 5.15 -14.82
C ASP A 91 -10.86 3.73 -14.26
N ILE A 92 -9.76 3.03 -13.98
CA ILE A 92 -9.77 1.68 -13.39
C ILE A 92 -10.32 1.71 -11.96
N ILE A 93 -9.88 2.68 -11.14
CA ILE A 93 -10.38 2.83 -9.76
C ILE A 93 -11.87 3.14 -9.76
N ALA A 94 -12.34 4.03 -10.64
CA ALA A 94 -13.75 4.35 -10.77
C ALA A 94 -14.57 3.10 -11.16
N GLU A 95 -14.06 2.29 -12.09
CA GLU A 95 -14.68 1.01 -12.45
C GLU A 95 -14.78 0.05 -11.24
N ASN A 96 -13.69 -0.09 -10.46
CA ASN A 96 -13.67 -0.94 -9.27
C ASN A 96 -14.74 -0.52 -8.24
N VAL A 97 -14.83 0.80 -7.95
CA VAL A 97 -15.77 1.34 -6.96
C VAL A 97 -17.22 1.16 -7.41
N LEU A 98 -17.54 1.55 -8.66
CA LEU A 98 -18.90 1.45 -9.20
C LEU A 98 -19.37 -0.01 -9.37
N SER A 99 -18.45 -0.96 -9.50
CA SER A 99 -18.75 -2.38 -9.62
C SER A 99 -19.02 -3.06 -8.28
N GLU A 100 -18.62 -2.46 -7.16
CA GLU A 100 -18.85 -2.98 -5.82
C GLU A 100 -20.27 -2.64 -5.30
N ASP A 101 -20.81 -1.49 -5.69
CA ASP A 101 -22.17 -1.04 -5.33
C ASP A 101 -23.30 -1.81 -6.05
N ARG A 102 -22.97 -2.66 -7.03
CA ARG A 102 -23.94 -3.42 -7.85
C ARG A 102 -24.22 -4.82 -7.33
#